data_AF-A0A5C7DX79-F1
#
_entry.id   AF-A0A5C7DX79-F1
#
_cell.length_a   1.000
_cell.length_b   1.000
_cell.length_c   1.000
_cell.angle_alpha   90.00
_cell.angle_beta   90.00
_cell.angle_gamma   90.00
#
_symmetry.space_group_name_H-M   'P 1'
#
loop_
_entity.id
_entity.type
_entity.pdbx_description
1 polymer ?
#
loop_
_entity_poly.entity_id
_entity_poly.type
_entity_poly.pdbx_seq_one_letter_code
_entity_poly.pdbx_strand_id
1 'polypeptide(L)'
;MAKAINENITKTKNALEQDTKAVEQSVETAKEIESGNLTARITAIPANPQLIELKNVLNEMLKVLETKVGSNMNEINRVFDSYKALDFTTEVKNAKGEVEVTTNVLGKEIVGMLRQSSEFANLLASESAKLQSAVKNLTDSSASQASSLEETAAALEEITSSMQNVSHKTSEVIAQSEEIKNVTSIIGDIADQIN
;
A
#
# COMPACT_ATOMS: atom_id res chain seq x y z
N MET A 1 -18.53 16.60 -83.81
CA MET A 1 -17.32 17.02 -83.05
C MET A 1 -17.67 17.99 -81.92
N ALA A 2 -18.34 19.12 -82.16
CA ALA A 2 -18.67 20.10 -81.11
C ALA A 2 -19.45 19.52 -79.92
N LYS A 3 -20.44 18.65 -80.15
CA LYS A 3 -21.23 18.01 -79.07
C LYS A 3 -20.39 17.09 -78.17
N ALA A 4 -19.53 16.26 -78.77
CA ALA A 4 -18.63 15.36 -78.04
C ALA A 4 -17.58 16.12 -77.22
N ILE A 5 -17.08 17.25 -77.73
CA ILE A 5 -16.19 18.14 -76.99
C ILE A 5 -16.92 18.75 -75.79
N ASN A 6 -18.14 19.25 -75.98
CA ASN A 6 -18.94 19.83 -74.90
C ASN A 6 -19.29 18.82 -73.80
N GLU A 7 -19.58 17.57 -74.18
CA GLU A 7 -19.79 16.46 -73.24
C GLU A 7 -18.52 16.14 -72.43
N ASN A 8 -17.35 16.12 -73.08
CA ASN A 8 -16.08 15.91 -72.39
C ASN A 8 -15.72 17.06 -71.44
N ILE A 9 -15.94 18.32 -71.83
CA ILE A 9 -15.73 19.49 -70.96
C ILE A 9 -16.60 19.37 -69.70
N THR A 10 -17.87 18.99 -69.86
CA THR A 10 -18.79 18.82 -68.73
C THR A 10 -18.34 17.68 -67.80
N LYS A 11 -17.92 16.55 -68.37
CA LYS A 11 -17.37 15.42 -67.59
C LYS A 11 -16.12 15.81 -66.81
N THR A 12 -15.17 16.50 -67.44
CA THR A 12 -13.95 16.97 -66.78
C THR A 12 -14.25 17.97 -65.67
N LYS A 13 -15.18 18.90 -65.89
CA LYS A 13 -15.60 19.85 -64.85
C LYS A 13 -16.17 19.14 -63.63
N ASN A 14 -17.10 18.20 -63.85
CA ASN A 14 -17.70 17.44 -62.75
C ASN A 14 -16.67 16.57 -62.00
N ALA A 15 -15.74 15.95 -62.74
CA ALA A 15 -14.65 15.18 -62.14
C ALA A 15 -13.76 16.06 -61.25
N LEU A 16 -13.40 17.26 -61.73
CA LEU A 16 -12.58 18.20 -60.97
C LEU A 16 -13.31 18.73 -59.72
N GLU A 17 -14.62 18.97 -59.79
CA GLU A 17 -15.43 19.34 -58.63
C GLU A 17 -15.49 18.21 -57.59
N GLN A 18 -15.60 16.95 -58.01
CA GLN A 18 -15.56 15.79 -57.10
C GLN A 18 -14.19 15.64 -56.43
N ASP A 19 -13.11 15.81 -57.20
CA ASP A 19 -11.74 15.77 -56.70
C ASP A 19 -11.48 16.89 -55.66
N THR A 20 -11.93 18.11 -55.96
CA THR A 20 -11.81 19.26 -55.06
C THR A 20 -12.51 19.01 -53.73
N LYS A 21 -13.75 18.51 -53.76
CA LYS A 21 -14.50 18.15 -52.54
C LYS A 21 -13.81 17.05 -51.73
N ALA A 22 -13.21 16.06 -52.39
CA ALA A 22 -12.49 15.00 -51.70
C ALA A 22 -11.24 15.54 -50.98
N VAL A 23 -10.52 16.48 -51.59
CA VAL A 23 -9.37 17.15 -50.96
C VAL A 23 -9.82 18.01 -49.78
N GLU A 24 -10.87 18.82 -49.94
CA GLU A 24 -11.42 19.65 -48.86
C GLU A 24 -11.83 18.81 -47.65
N GLN A 25 -12.57 17.71 -47.86
CA GLN A 25 -12.96 16.81 -46.78
C GLN A 25 -11.75 16.11 -46.13
N SER A 26 -10.71 15.81 -46.91
CA SER A 26 -9.48 15.22 -46.36
C SER A 26 -8.79 16.18 -45.40
N VAL A 27 -8.76 17.48 -45.73
CA VAL A 27 -8.24 18.52 -44.83
C VAL A 27 -9.11 18.66 -43.58
N GLU A 28 -10.44 18.62 -43.71
CA GLU A 28 -11.35 18.68 -42.57
C GLU A 28 -11.18 17.46 -41.64
N THR A 29 -11.05 16.27 -42.22
CA THR A 29 -10.80 15.02 -41.49
C THR A 29 -9.49 15.10 -40.71
N ALA A 30 -8.43 15.65 -41.32
CA ALA A 30 -7.14 15.86 -40.65
C ALA A 30 -7.27 16.81 -39.45
N LYS A 31 -8.09 17.87 -39.53
CA LYS A 31 -8.35 18.78 -38.40
C LYS A 31 -9.14 18.11 -37.28
N GLU A 32 -10.11 17.27 -37.60
CA GLU A 32 -10.84 16.47 -36.61
C GLU A 32 -9.89 15.56 -35.83
N ILE A 33 -8.95 14.93 -36.54
CA ILE A 33 -7.91 14.09 -35.93
C ILE A 33 -6.98 14.92 -35.03
N GLU A 34 -6.57 16.10 -35.48
CA GLU A 34 -5.76 17.05 -34.68
C GLU A 34 -6.50 17.46 -33.40
N SER A 35 -7.83 17.62 -33.47
CA SER A 35 -8.67 17.89 -32.31
C SER A 35 -8.89 16.67 -31.39
N GLY A 36 -8.37 15.50 -31.78
CA GLY A 36 -8.38 14.27 -30.99
C GLY A 36 -9.46 13.25 -31.38
N ASN A 37 -10.25 13.50 -32.43
CA ASN A 37 -11.29 12.58 -32.91
C ASN A 37 -10.72 11.60 -33.96
N LEU A 38 -10.38 10.38 -33.53
CA LEU A 38 -9.83 9.35 -34.40
C LEU A 38 -10.89 8.53 -35.17
N THR A 39 -12.18 8.84 -34.96
CA THR A 39 -13.30 8.19 -35.69
C THR A 39 -13.59 8.83 -37.04
N ALA A 40 -13.02 10.02 -37.32
CA ALA A 40 -13.25 10.76 -38.55
C ALA A 40 -12.80 9.97 -39.80
N ARG A 41 -13.56 10.02 -40.89
CA ARG A 41 -13.27 9.29 -42.13
C ARG A 41 -13.58 10.15 -43.35
N ILE A 42 -12.77 9.98 -44.40
CA ILE A 42 -13.01 10.61 -45.70
C ILE A 42 -14.07 9.79 -46.42
N THR A 43 -15.25 10.37 -46.68
CA THR A 43 -16.38 9.67 -47.32
C THR A 43 -16.55 10.07 -48.79
N ALA A 44 -16.15 11.28 -49.17
CA ALA A 44 -16.16 11.81 -50.53
C ALA A 44 -15.44 10.86 -51.49
N ILE A 45 -15.96 10.75 -52.71
CA ILE A 45 -15.44 9.86 -53.74
C ILE A 45 -14.87 10.74 -54.86
N PRO A 46 -13.53 10.86 -54.97
CA PRO A 46 -12.91 11.57 -56.08
C PRO A 46 -13.08 10.79 -57.39
N ALA A 47 -12.99 11.50 -58.51
CA ALA A 47 -12.95 10.91 -59.85
C ALA A 47 -11.53 10.48 -60.24
N ASN A 48 -10.51 11.14 -59.69
CA ASN A 48 -9.10 10.80 -59.92
C ASN A 48 -8.72 9.47 -59.22
N PRO A 49 -8.21 8.47 -59.96
CA PRO A 49 -7.82 7.18 -59.38
C PRO A 49 -6.77 7.26 -58.27
N GLN A 50 -5.81 8.18 -58.36
CA GLN A 50 -4.77 8.37 -57.34
C GLN A 50 -5.36 8.97 -56.05
N LEU A 51 -6.36 9.85 -56.17
CA LEU A 51 -7.07 10.37 -55.00
C LEU A 51 -7.96 9.31 -54.35
N ILE A 52 -8.52 8.37 -55.12
CA ILE A 52 -9.25 7.22 -54.57
C ILE A 52 -8.30 6.34 -53.76
N GLU A 53 -7.12 6.03 -54.31
CA GLU A 53 -6.09 5.26 -53.61
C GLU A 53 -5.65 5.96 -52.32
N LEU A 54 -5.37 7.26 -52.40
CA LEU A 54 -4.98 8.07 -51.24
C LEU A 54 -6.07 8.05 -50.16
N LYS A 55 -7.34 8.26 -50.51
CA LYS A 55 -8.47 8.15 -49.59
C LYS A 55 -8.48 6.80 -48.87
N ASN A 56 -8.31 5.70 -49.62
CA ASN A 56 -8.38 4.35 -49.08
C ASN A 56 -7.23 4.09 -48.10
N VAL A 57 -6.01 4.49 -48.46
CA VAL A 57 -4.83 4.37 -47.58
C VAL A 57 -4.99 5.21 -46.32
N LEU A 58 -5.46 6.45 -46.44
CA LEU A 58 -5.71 7.32 -45.29
C LEU A 58 -6.78 6.73 -44.37
N ASN A 59 -7.92 6.28 -44.91
CA ASN A 59 -8.97 5.67 -44.09
C ASN A 59 -8.51 4.37 -43.41
N GLU A 60 -7.68 3.56 -44.06
CA GLU A 60 -7.11 2.36 -43.43
C GLU A 60 -6.13 2.74 -42.32
N MET A 61 -5.27 3.75 -42.52
CA MET A 61 -4.43 4.29 -41.46
C MET A 61 -5.27 4.75 -40.26
N LEU A 62 -6.37 5.46 -40.49
CA LEU A 62 -7.25 5.94 -39.42
C LEU A 62 -7.98 4.80 -38.69
N LYS A 63 -8.31 3.73 -39.41
CA LYS A 63 -8.87 2.51 -38.81
C LYS A 63 -7.87 1.80 -37.90
N VAL A 64 -6.61 1.70 -38.35
CA VAL A 64 -5.52 1.17 -37.52
C VAL A 64 -5.32 2.04 -36.28
N LEU A 65 -5.29 3.36 -36.43
CA LEU A 65 -5.17 4.29 -35.29
C LEU A 65 -6.34 4.15 -34.31
N GLU A 66 -7.58 4.09 -34.79
CA GLU A 66 -8.76 3.90 -33.93
C GLU A 66 -8.69 2.57 -33.14
N THR A 67 -8.23 1.50 -33.78
CA THR A 67 -8.12 0.17 -33.17
C THR A 67 -6.96 0.06 -32.18
N LYS A 68 -5.81 0.65 -32.52
CA LYS A 68 -4.59 0.57 -31.68
C LYS A 68 -4.61 1.59 -30.55
N VAL A 69 -5.07 2.79 -30.81
CA VAL A 69 -5.04 3.89 -29.85
C VAL A 69 -6.39 4.02 -29.17
N GLY A 70 -7.44 4.31 -29.93
CA GLY A 70 -8.75 4.61 -29.39
C GLY A 70 -9.54 5.56 -30.27
N SER A 71 -10.74 5.89 -29.81
CA SER A 71 -11.67 6.74 -30.57
C SER A 71 -11.46 8.24 -30.27
N ASN A 72 -11.09 8.58 -29.04
CA ASN A 72 -10.99 9.95 -28.58
C ASN A 72 -9.74 10.19 -27.73
N MET A 73 -8.77 10.89 -28.29
CA MET A 73 -7.50 11.21 -27.62
C MET A 73 -7.70 12.13 -26.40
N ASN A 74 -8.71 13.00 -26.42
CA ASN A 74 -8.97 13.91 -25.31
C ASN A 74 -9.42 13.15 -24.06
N GLU A 75 -10.16 12.07 -24.23
CA GLU A 75 -10.61 11.24 -23.10
C GLU A 75 -9.44 10.47 -22.49
N ILE A 76 -8.52 9.96 -23.32
CA ILE A 76 -7.28 9.33 -22.84
C ILE A 76 -6.44 10.35 -22.05
N ASN A 77 -6.25 11.56 -22.60
CA ASN A 77 -5.51 12.63 -21.93
C ASN A 77 -6.14 13.03 -20.60
N ARG A 78 -7.48 13.13 -20.52
CA ARG A 78 -8.19 13.42 -19.27
C ARG A 78 -7.87 12.39 -18.18
N VAL A 79 -7.87 11.11 -18.52
CA VAL A 79 -7.54 10.02 -17.57
C VAL A 79 -6.07 10.08 -17.18
N PHE A 80 -5.17 10.32 -18.14
CA PHE A 80 -3.74 10.50 -17.83
C PHE A 80 -3.47 11.72 -16.95
N ASP A 81 -4.20 12.81 -17.11
CA ASP A 81 -4.11 13.99 -16.23
C ASP A 81 -4.53 13.65 -14.79
N SER A 82 -5.61 12.89 -14.61
CA SER A 82 -6.01 12.35 -13.31
C SER A 82 -4.92 11.46 -12.71
N TYR A 83 -4.36 10.53 -13.50
CA TYR A 83 -3.31 9.63 -13.01
C TYR A 83 -2.02 10.38 -12.63
N LYS A 84 -1.64 11.43 -13.38
CA LYS A 84 -0.51 12.31 -13.02
C LYS A 84 -0.73 13.04 -11.69
N ALA A 85 -2.00 13.33 -11.34
CA ALA A 85 -2.39 13.88 -10.05
C ALA A 85 -2.56 12.80 -8.96
N LEU A 86 -2.12 11.56 -9.21
CA LEU A 86 -2.29 10.38 -8.34
C LEU A 86 -3.77 10.02 -8.07
N ASP A 87 -4.69 10.48 -8.91
CA ASP A 87 -6.09 10.11 -8.88
C ASP A 87 -6.36 9.00 -9.89
N PHE A 88 -6.43 7.75 -9.39
CA PHE A 88 -6.71 6.56 -10.19
C PHE A 88 -8.19 6.16 -10.19
N THR A 89 -9.10 7.09 -9.84
CA THR A 89 -10.55 6.82 -9.82
C THR A 89 -11.21 6.94 -11.19
N THR A 90 -10.55 7.59 -12.14
CA THR A 90 -11.07 7.79 -13.50
C THR A 90 -10.70 6.66 -14.44
N GLU A 91 -11.56 6.39 -15.41
CA GLU A 91 -11.31 5.44 -16.50
C GLU A 91 -11.80 6.00 -17.84
N VAL A 92 -11.28 5.45 -18.95
CA VAL A 92 -11.77 5.72 -20.31
C VAL A 92 -13.04 4.92 -20.52
N LYS A 93 -14.18 5.61 -20.69
CA LYS A 93 -15.46 4.94 -20.93
C LYS A 93 -15.54 4.35 -22.32
N ASN A 94 -16.16 3.18 -22.44
CA ASN A 94 -16.33 2.47 -23.72
C ASN A 94 -15.00 2.25 -24.48
N ALA A 95 -13.92 2.00 -23.75
CA ALA A 95 -12.61 1.71 -24.31
C ALA A 95 -12.68 0.57 -25.34
N LYS A 96 -12.26 0.85 -26.56
CA LYS A 96 -12.19 -0.11 -27.67
C LYS A 96 -10.79 -0.21 -28.25
N GLY A 97 -10.04 0.90 -28.20
CA GLY A 97 -8.65 0.92 -28.62
C GLY A 97 -7.75 0.18 -27.64
N GLU A 98 -6.67 -0.44 -28.13
CA GLU A 98 -5.72 -1.15 -27.26
C GLU A 98 -5.16 -0.23 -26.18
N VAL A 99 -4.77 1.01 -26.49
CA VAL A 99 -4.27 1.97 -25.49
C VAL A 99 -5.35 2.37 -24.47
N GLU A 100 -6.60 2.62 -24.89
CA GLU A 100 -7.72 2.91 -23.96
C GLU A 100 -7.92 1.75 -22.98
N VAL A 101 -7.95 0.51 -23.48
CA VAL A 101 -8.16 -0.70 -22.67
C VAL A 101 -6.99 -0.90 -21.70
N THR A 102 -5.75 -0.82 -22.20
CA THR A 102 -4.55 -0.94 -21.38
C THR A 102 -4.50 0.14 -20.30
N THR A 103 -4.91 1.37 -20.60
CA THR A 103 -4.99 2.46 -19.61
C THR A 103 -5.91 2.11 -18.44
N ASN A 104 -7.08 1.54 -18.73
CA ASN A 104 -8.02 1.11 -17.69
C ASN A 104 -7.50 -0.08 -16.89
N VAL A 105 -6.85 -1.05 -17.54
CA VAL A 105 -6.22 -2.19 -16.86
C VAL A 105 -5.12 -1.71 -15.91
N LEU A 106 -4.21 -0.84 -16.38
CA LEU A 106 -3.16 -0.28 -15.54
C LEU A 106 -3.71 0.52 -14.36
N GLY A 107 -4.78 1.31 -14.57
CA GLY A 107 -5.46 2.00 -13.47
C GLY A 107 -5.97 1.06 -12.39
N LYS A 108 -6.63 -0.04 -12.79
CA LYS A 108 -7.13 -1.06 -11.86
C LYS A 108 -6.00 -1.75 -11.10
N GLU A 109 -4.91 -2.09 -11.77
CA GLU A 109 -3.73 -2.70 -11.13
C GLU A 109 -3.09 -1.75 -10.10
N ILE A 110 -2.97 -0.46 -10.43
CA ILE A 110 -2.46 0.55 -9.50
C ILE A 110 -3.38 0.66 -8.27
N VAL A 111 -4.70 0.75 -8.47
CA VAL A 111 -5.66 0.76 -7.37
C VAL A 111 -5.54 -0.51 -6.51
N GLY A 112 -5.36 -1.68 -7.14
CA GLY A 112 -5.11 -2.95 -6.45
C GLY A 112 -3.87 -2.90 -5.55
N MET A 113 -2.74 -2.44 -6.10
CA MET A 113 -1.50 -2.27 -5.35
C MET A 113 -1.64 -1.29 -4.19
N LEU A 114 -2.33 -0.16 -4.39
CA LEU A 114 -2.56 0.84 -3.34
C LEU A 114 -3.44 0.29 -2.21
N ARG A 115 -4.49 -0.47 -2.54
CA ARG A 115 -5.33 -1.15 -1.54
C ARG A 115 -4.51 -2.14 -0.73
N GLN A 116 -3.73 -3.00 -1.39
CA GLN A 116 -2.88 -3.97 -0.71
C GLN A 116 -1.84 -3.28 0.19
N SER A 117 -1.22 -2.19 -0.27
CA SER A 117 -0.30 -1.39 0.53
C SER A 117 -0.98 -0.81 1.78
N SER A 118 -2.21 -0.30 1.64
CA SER A 118 -3.00 0.19 2.77
C SER A 118 -3.36 -0.92 3.76
N GLU A 119 -3.71 -2.11 3.28
CA GLU A 119 -3.99 -3.27 4.14
C GLU A 119 -2.75 -3.67 4.93
N PHE A 120 -1.58 -3.72 4.30
CA PHE A 120 -0.32 -3.99 5.00
C PHE A 120 0.01 -2.92 6.04
N ALA A 121 -0.18 -1.64 5.73
CA ALA A 121 0.06 -0.55 6.68
C ALA A 121 -0.85 -0.67 7.92
N ASN A 122 -2.13 -0.98 7.72
CA ASN A 122 -3.08 -1.19 8.82
C ASN A 122 -2.74 -2.42 9.67
N LEU A 123 -2.36 -3.53 9.03
CA LEU A 123 -1.91 -4.73 9.73
C LEU A 123 -0.66 -4.46 10.57
N LEU A 124 0.32 -3.77 9.98
CA LEU A 124 1.55 -3.38 10.68
C LEU A 124 1.25 -2.48 11.87
N ALA A 125 0.36 -1.50 11.74
CA ALA A 125 -0.04 -0.63 12.84
C ALA A 125 -0.70 -1.42 13.98
N SER A 126 -1.59 -2.36 13.66
CA SER A 126 -2.23 -3.25 14.63
C SER A 126 -1.21 -4.12 15.37
N GLU A 127 -0.32 -4.80 14.65
CA GLU A 127 0.70 -5.66 15.28
C GLU A 127 1.70 -4.85 16.10
N SER A 128 2.06 -3.64 15.66
CA SER A 128 2.91 -2.73 16.43
C SER A 128 2.25 -2.30 17.75
N ALA A 129 0.94 -2.03 17.74
CA ALA A 129 0.19 -1.69 18.95
C ALA A 129 0.09 -2.88 19.92
N LYS A 130 -0.12 -4.10 19.41
CA LYS A 130 -0.09 -5.32 20.23
C LYS A 130 1.28 -5.54 20.86
N LEU A 131 2.35 -5.37 20.08
CA LEU A 131 3.72 -5.48 20.58
C LEU A 131 4.01 -4.43 21.66
N GLN A 132 3.60 -3.18 21.46
CA GLN A 132 3.73 -2.12 22.47
C GLN A 132 3.04 -2.50 23.78
N SER A 133 1.82 -3.03 23.70
CA SER A 133 1.07 -3.51 24.88
C SER A 133 1.79 -4.67 25.57
N ALA A 134 2.29 -5.64 24.81
CA ALA A 134 3.04 -6.78 25.35
C ALA A 134 4.33 -6.35 26.06
N VAL A 135 5.08 -5.42 25.46
CA VAL A 135 6.30 -4.86 26.06
C VAL A 135 5.96 -4.09 27.34
N LYS A 136 4.89 -3.28 27.33
CA LYS A 136 4.44 -2.57 28.54
C LYS A 136 4.10 -3.55 29.67
N ASN A 137 3.29 -4.57 29.39
CA ASN A 137 2.92 -5.57 30.39
C ASN A 137 4.14 -6.32 30.93
N LEU A 138 5.13 -6.62 30.06
CA LEU A 138 6.39 -7.22 30.47
C LEU A 138 7.17 -6.29 31.40
N THR A 139 7.32 -5.02 31.04
CA THR A 139 7.99 -4.01 31.88
C THR A 139 7.33 -3.87 33.24
N ASP A 140 6.00 -3.77 33.29
CA ASP A 140 5.24 -3.65 34.53
C ASP A 140 5.40 -4.91 35.40
N SER A 141 5.37 -6.09 34.79
CA SER A 141 5.59 -7.37 35.49
C SER A 141 7.01 -7.49 36.04
N SER A 142 8.02 -7.09 35.27
CA SER A 142 9.42 -7.07 35.72
C SER A 142 9.65 -6.08 36.86
N ALA A 143 9.01 -4.90 36.83
CA ALA A 143 9.06 -3.94 37.93
C ALA A 143 8.42 -4.50 39.21
N SER A 144 7.24 -5.14 39.09
CA SER A 144 6.59 -5.81 40.22
C SER A 144 7.46 -6.94 40.78
N GLN A 145 8.11 -7.73 39.92
CA GLN A 145 8.99 -8.81 40.34
C GLN A 145 10.24 -8.29 41.06
N ALA A 146 10.81 -7.17 40.60
CA ALA A 146 11.92 -6.52 41.29
C ALA A 146 11.51 -6.08 42.70
N SER A 147 10.34 -5.45 42.84
CA SER A 147 9.79 -5.07 44.16
C SER A 147 9.58 -6.28 45.08
N SER A 148 9.02 -7.38 44.58
CA SER A 148 8.86 -8.60 45.38
C SER A 148 10.20 -9.23 45.79
N LEU A 149 11.24 -9.09 44.98
CA LEU A 149 12.60 -9.54 45.34
C LEU A 149 13.22 -8.64 46.42
N GLU A 150 13.00 -7.33 46.38
CA GLU A 150 13.41 -6.42 47.45
C GLU A 150 12.72 -6.76 48.78
N GLU A 151 11.41 -7.00 48.75
CA GLU A 151 10.66 -7.44 49.95
C GLU A 151 11.17 -8.78 50.49
N THR A 152 11.45 -9.75 49.59
CA THR A 152 12.01 -11.05 49.99
C THR A 152 13.39 -10.90 50.61
N ALA A 153 14.24 -10.02 50.07
CA ALA A 153 15.55 -9.74 50.62
C ALA A 153 15.46 -9.11 52.02
N ALA A 154 14.57 -8.13 52.21
CA ALA A 154 14.32 -7.52 53.52
C ALA A 154 13.81 -8.54 54.55
N ALA A 155 12.88 -9.41 54.16
CA ALA A 155 12.40 -10.48 55.04
C ALA A 155 13.53 -11.46 55.43
N LEU A 156 14.45 -11.77 54.49
CA LEU A 156 15.62 -12.59 54.78
C LEU A 156 16.61 -11.91 55.73
N GLU A 157 16.80 -10.60 55.63
CA GLU A 157 17.59 -9.82 56.59
C GLU A 157 16.99 -9.88 58.00
N GLU A 158 15.67 -9.73 58.12
CA GLU A 158 14.95 -9.83 59.41
C GLU A 158 15.06 -11.24 60.02
N ILE A 159 14.89 -12.28 59.20
CA ILE A 159 15.09 -13.68 59.63
C ILE A 159 16.53 -13.89 60.11
N THR A 160 17.51 -13.36 59.39
CA THR A 160 18.92 -13.49 59.74
C THR A 160 19.22 -12.82 61.08
N SER A 161 18.71 -11.60 61.30
CA SER A 161 18.82 -10.89 62.57
C SER A 161 18.16 -11.66 63.72
N SER A 162 16.96 -12.20 63.48
CA SER A 162 16.24 -13.03 64.46
C SER A 162 17.02 -14.28 64.82
N MET A 163 17.62 -14.96 63.83
CA MET A 163 18.45 -16.14 64.04
C MET A 163 19.72 -15.82 64.85
N GLN A 164 20.35 -14.66 64.61
CA GLN A 164 21.48 -14.20 65.42
C GLN A 164 21.08 -13.96 66.88
N ASN A 165 19.93 -13.31 67.11
CA ASN A 165 19.40 -13.09 68.46
C ASN A 165 19.07 -14.40 69.18
N VAL A 166 18.43 -15.35 68.49
CA VAL A 166 18.13 -16.68 69.04
C VAL A 166 19.43 -17.43 69.37
N SER A 167 20.44 -17.35 68.50
CA SER A 167 21.76 -17.95 68.75
C SER A 167 22.42 -17.35 70.00
N HIS A 168 22.42 -16.02 70.14
CA HIS A 168 22.94 -15.35 71.33
C HIS A 168 22.21 -15.79 72.61
N LYS A 169 20.86 -15.83 72.57
CA LYS A 169 20.06 -16.27 73.71
C LYS A 169 20.30 -17.72 74.08
N THR A 170 20.51 -18.58 73.08
CA THR A 170 20.88 -19.98 73.29
C THR A 170 22.23 -20.09 74.00
N SER A 171 23.23 -19.30 73.59
CA SER A 171 24.53 -19.23 74.28
C SER A 171 24.41 -18.76 75.73
N GLU A 172 23.59 -17.74 76.02
CA GLU A 172 23.31 -17.31 77.40
C GLU A 172 22.68 -18.43 78.24
N VAL A 173 21.69 -19.15 77.69
CA VAL A 173 21.02 -20.26 78.39
C VAL A 173 22.00 -21.41 78.67
N ILE A 174 22.92 -21.70 77.75
CA ILE A 174 23.98 -22.70 77.96
C ILE A 174 24.87 -22.27 79.14
N ALA A 175 25.34 -21.03 79.16
CA ALA A 175 26.18 -20.53 80.25
C ALA A 175 25.45 -20.57 81.60
N GLN A 176 24.18 -20.14 81.65
CA GLN A 176 23.35 -20.24 82.86
C GLN A 176 23.14 -21.70 83.29
N SER A 177 22.96 -22.61 82.35
CA SER A 177 22.81 -24.04 82.65
C SER A 177 24.09 -24.63 83.27
N GLU A 178 25.27 -24.19 82.81
CA GLU A 178 26.55 -24.56 83.45
C GLU A 178 26.67 -23.97 84.86
N GLU A 179 26.28 -22.71 85.07
CA GLU A 179 26.24 -22.12 86.41
C GLU A 179 25.31 -22.89 87.35
N ILE A 180 24.09 -23.21 86.89
CA ILE A 180 23.14 -24.02 87.66
C ILE A 180 23.74 -25.38 87.98
N LYS A 181 24.39 -26.04 87.02
CA LYS A 181 25.07 -27.32 87.24
C LYS A 181 26.12 -27.21 88.35
N ASN A 182 26.94 -26.16 88.31
CA ASN A 182 27.95 -25.90 89.34
C ASN A 182 27.30 -25.70 90.72
N VAL A 183 26.23 -24.91 90.80
CA VAL A 183 25.46 -24.72 92.04
C VAL A 183 24.88 -26.04 92.56
N THR A 184 24.27 -26.85 91.68
CA THR A 184 23.73 -28.17 92.09
C THR A 184 24.82 -29.13 92.55
N SER A 185 26.02 -29.07 91.98
CA SER A 185 27.17 -29.84 92.45
C SER A 185 27.55 -29.43 93.88
N ILE A 186 27.65 -28.13 94.14
CA ILE A 186 27.94 -27.60 95.49
C ILE A 186 26.86 -28.02 96.49
N ILE A 187 25.58 -27.96 96.10
CA ILE A 187 24.47 -28.42 96.96
C ILE A 187 24.60 -29.92 97.25
N GLY A 188 24.97 -30.73 96.26
CA GLY A 188 25.25 -32.15 96.44
C GLY A 188 26.39 -32.38 97.44
N ASP A 189 27.50 -31.68 97.27
CA ASP A 189 28.65 -31.75 98.18
C ASP A 189 28.27 -31.35 99.62
N ILE A 190 27.41 -30.34 99.79
CA ILE A 190 26.89 -29.92 101.11
C ILE A 190 25.95 -30.99 101.70
N ALA A 191 25.06 -31.57 100.89
CA ALA A 191 24.16 -32.62 101.33
C ALA A 191 24.94 -33.85 101.84
N ASP A 192 26.04 -34.20 101.16
CA ASP A 192 26.96 -35.26 101.59
C ASP A 192 27.72 -34.93 102.89
N GLN A 193 27.96 -33.65 103.20
CA GLN A 193 28.61 -33.22 104.46
C GLN A 193 27.69 -33.22 105.68
N ILE A 194 26.37 -33.14 105.48
CA ILE A 194 25.37 -33.04 106.56
C ILE A 194 24.86 -34.43 107.00
N ASN A 195 25.04 -35.45 106.16
CA ASN A 195 24.67 -36.85 106.41
C ASN A 195 25.81 -37.66 107.05
#